data_AF-A0A0R1UG41-F1
#
_entry.id   AF-A0A0R1UG41-F1
#
_cell.length_a   1.000
_cell.length_b   1.000
_cell.length_c   1.000
_cell.angle_alpha   90.00
_cell.angle_beta   90.00
_cell.angle_gamma   90.00
#
_symmetry.space_group_name_H-M   'P 1'
#
loop_
_entity.id
_entity.type
_entity.pdbx_description
1 polymer ?
#
loop_
_entity_poly.entity_id
_entity_poly.type
_entity_poly.pdbx_seq_one_letter_code
_entity_poly.pdbx_strand_id
1 'polypeptide(L)'
;MVKNRIRELREENNLTLKGLSDGLKSKGHPLSASSLIKYERGERNPSLETWENLAKFFNVPVSYLQGQGPSVEKAKSQIISILHNRYFEGWGMMVDEVDGFLKATNTKETPFDFYGDDETDYELTDKIKVFWNSHFAFIFNYPEIIDICVNFDLYSEDEIAERIQNVIRTEWLKQLPKSNAWKIFNAKYSDQLVKAEISLNLAVRLGTKSDVKNAITNYEKILNNLKRDLI
;
A
#
# COMPACT_ATOMS: atom_id res chain seq x y z
N MET A 1 -27.87 -4.02 13.67
CA MET A 1 -26.50 -4.46 14.02
C MET A 1 -25.71 -4.62 12.73
N VAL A 2 -24.41 -4.39 12.74
CA VAL A 2 -23.57 -4.73 11.59
C VAL A 2 -23.39 -6.26 11.55
N LYS A 3 -23.27 -6.83 10.35
CA LYS A 3 -23.07 -8.27 10.14
C LYS A 3 -21.58 -8.59 10.24
N ASN A 4 -21.22 -9.66 10.96
CA ASN A 4 -19.84 -10.11 11.05
C ASN A 4 -19.34 -10.78 9.75
N ARG A 5 -18.02 -10.82 9.59
CA ARG A 5 -17.32 -11.33 8.40
C ARG A 5 -16.82 -12.77 8.54
N ILE A 6 -17.25 -13.53 9.56
CA ILE A 6 -16.84 -14.93 9.76
C ILE A 6 -17.17 -15.78 8.53
N ARG A 7 -18.38 -15.59 7.97
CA ARG A 7 -18.84 -16.35 6.80
C ARG A 7 -18.07 -15.99 5.52
N GLU A 8 -17.84 -14.69 5.35
CA GLU A 8 -17.13 -14.07 4.23
C GLU A 8 -15.71 -14.63 4.13
N LEU A 9 -14.91 -14.44 5.18
CA LEU A 9 -13.55 -14.95 5.29
C LEU A 9 -13.47 -16.49 5.20
N ARG A 10 -14.48 -17.21 5.72
CA ARG A 10 -14.55 -18.67 5.54
C ARG A 10 -14.74 -19.07 4.07
N GLU A 11 -15.59 -18.37 3.34
CA GLU A 11 -15.92 -18.68 1.94
C GLU A 11 -14.79 -18.24 1.00
N GLU A 12 -14.13 -17.11 1.26
CA GLU A 12 -12.89 -16.68 0.59
C GLU A 12 -11.73 -17.68 0.77
N ASN A 13 -11.55 -18.20 1.99
CA ASN A 13 -10.57 -19.26 2.26
C ASN A 13 -11.00 -20.65 1.74
N ASN A 14 -12.10 -20.73 0.97
CA ASN A 14 -12.64 -21.97 0.40
C ASN A 14 -12.97 -23.06 1.44
N LEU A 15 -13.26 -22.66 2.69
CA LEU A 15 -13.50 -23.58 3.80
C LEU A 15 -14.99 -23.92 3.95
N THR A 16 -15.26 -25.21 4.18
CA THR A 16 -16.55 -25.64 4.74
C THR A 16 -16.62 -25.31 6.24
N LEU A 17 -17.82 -25.26 6.82
CA LEU A 17 -18.01 -25.15 8.28
C LEU A 17 -17.23 -26.22 9.06
N LYS A 18 -17.08 -27.43 8.48
CA LYS A 18 -16.24 -28.50 9.03
C LYS A 18 -14.75 -28.17 8.89
N GLY A 19 -14.31 -27.71 7.73
CA GLY A 19 -12.91 -27.32 7.49
C GLY A 19 -12.43 -26.21 8.44
N LEU A 20 -13.27 -25.21 8.71
CA LEU A 20 -12.98 -24.18 9.72
C LEU A 20 -12.92 -24.76 11.14
N SER A 21 -13.89 -25.61 11.52
CA SER A 21 -13.90 -26.35 12.79
C SER A 21 -12.62 -27.16 13.02
N ASP A 22 -12.23 -27.97 12.02
CA ASP A 22 -11.06 -28.85 12.09
C ASP A 22 -9.75 -28.05 12.06
N GLY A 23 -9.70 -26.95 11.29
CA GLY A 23 -8.59 -26.00 11.27
C GLY A 23 -8.36 -25.32 12.62
N LEU A 24 -9.41 -24.75 13.22
CA LEU A 24 -9.35 -24.12 14.55
C LEU A 24 -8.97 -25.13 15.65
N LYS A 25 -9.52 -26.36 15.58
CA LYS A 25 -9.12 -27.48 16.44
C LYS A 25 -7.62 -27.81 16.32
N SER A 26 -7.05 -27.78 15.11
CA SER A 26 -5.61 -28.01 14.90
C SER A 26 -4.72 -26.91 15.49
N LYS A 27 -5.26 -25.70 15.68
CA LYS A 27 -4.60 -24.58 16.36
C LYS A 27 -4.78 -24.59 17.89
N GLY A 28 -5.51 -25.57 18.45
CA GLY A 28 -5.78 -25.68 19.89
C GLY A 28 -7.11 -25.04 20.35
N HIS A 29 -7.93 -24.53 19.42
CA HIS A 29 -9.13 -23.74 19.74
C HIS A 29 -10.40 -24.42 19.16
N PRO A 30 -10.83 -25.58 19.69
CA PRO A 30 -11.90 -26.37 19.09
C PRO A 30 -13.28 -25.70 19.15
N LEU A 31 -13.82 -25.31 17.99
CA LEU A 31 -15.19 -24.84 17.81
C LEU A 31 -15.99 -25.81 16.93
N SER A 32 -17.21 -26.16 17.32
CA SER A 32 -18.06 -27.01 16.48
C SER A 32 -18.61 -26.25 15.26
N ALA A 33 -18.78 -26.95 14.14
CA ALA A 33 -19.50 -26.43 12.96
C ALA A 33 -20.92 -25.91 13.32
N SER A 34 -21.58 -26.52 14.32
CA SER A 34 -22.87 -26.10 14.87
C SER A 34 -22.83 -24.83 15.74
N SER A 35 -21.64 -24.40 16.19
CA SER A 35 -21.42 -23.10 16.83
C SER A 35 -21.05 -22.06 15.78
N LEU A 36 -20.14 -22.40 14.85
CA LEU A 36 -19.71 -21.54 13.75
C LEU A 36 -20.90 -21.03 12.91
N ILE A 37 -21.83 -21.91 12.51
CA ILE A 37 -23.02 -21.49 11.74
C ILE A 37 -23.94 -20.52 12.51
N LYS A 38 -23.96 -20.59 13.85
CA LYS A 38 -24.73 -19.66 14.70
C LYS A 38 -24.04 -18.31 14.82
N TYR A 39 -22.71 -18.30 14.88
CA TYR A 39 -21.91 -17.07 14.83
C TYR A 39 -22.05 -16.37 13.46
N GLU A 40 -21.94 -17.11 12.36
CA GLU A 40 -22.08 -16.60 10.98
C GLU A 40 -23.45 -15.99 10.67
N ARG A 41 -24.51 -16.44 11.35
CA ARG A 41 -25.88 -15.93 11.22
C ARG A 41 -26.22 -14.84 12.24
N GLY A 42 -25.36 -14.60 13.24
CA GLY A 42 -25.68 -13.72 14.38
C GLY A 42 -26.68 -14.33 15.38
N GLU A 43 -27.03 -15.61 15.28
CA GLU A 43 -27.88 -16.33 16.25
C GLU A 43 -27.20 -16.44 17.64
N ARG A 44 -25.88 -16.27 17.70
CA ARG A 44 -25.09 -16.23 18.93
C ARG A 44 -23.90 -15.29 18.75
N ASN A 45 -23.51 -14.56 19.80
CA ASN A 45 -22.23 -13.83 19.83
C ASN A 45 -21.09 -14.76 20.31
N PRO A 46 -19.93 -14.80 19.64
CA PRO A 46 -18.69 -15.37 20.18
C PRO A 46 -18.24 -14.69 21.49
N SER A 47 -17.42 -15.37 22.31
CA SER A 47 -16.68 -14.72 23.40
C SER A 47 -15.51 -13.90 22.85
N LEU A 48 -14.90 -13.02 23.67
CA LEU A 48 -13.69 -12.28 23.29
C LEU A 48 -12.58 -13.22 22.79
N GLU A 49 -12.24 -14.23 23.58
CA GLU A 49 -11.29 -15.29 23.22
C GLU A 49 -11.68 -16.00 21.90
N THR A 50 -12.97 -16.23 21.66
CA THR A 50 -13.44 -16.83 20.40
C THR A 50 -13.22 -15.89 19.21
N TRP A 51 -13.47 -14.58 19.38
CA TRP A 51 -13.19 -13.58 18.35
C TRP A 51 -11.69 -13.47 18.07
N GLU A 52 -10.84 -13.44 19.10
CA GLU A 52 -9.38 -13.40 18.98
C GLU A 52 -8.84 -14.65 18.25
N ASN A 53 -9.32 -15.84 18.62
CA ASN A 53 -8.91 -17.10 17.98
C ASN A 53 -9.36 -17.20 16.52
N LEU A 54 -10.55 -16.70 16.18
CA LEU A 54 -11.02 -16.62 14.78
C LEU A 54 -10.24 -15.57 13.98
N ALA A 55 -10.00 -14.38 14.55
CA ALA A 55 -9.26 -13.30 13.91
C ALA A 55 -7.82 -13.72 13.59
N LYS A 56 -7.16 -14.37 14.55
CA LYS A 56 -5.84 -14.99 14.42
C LYS A 56 -5.81 -16.17 13.44
N PHE A 57 -6.92 -16.90 13.25
CA PHE A 57 -7.01 -17.96 12.26
C PHE A 57 -7.09 -17.41 10.83
N PHE A 58 -7.85 -16.34 10.61
CA PHE A 58 -7.98 -15.67 9.31
C PHE A 58 -6.87 -14.63 9.03
N ASN A 59 -6.03 -14.31 10.01
CA ASN A 59 -5.01 -13.25 9.96
C ASN A 59 -5.60 -11.87 9.61
N VAL A 60 -6.63 -11.47 10.37
CA VAL A 60 -7.32 -10.17 10.26
C VAL A 60 -7.54 -9.54 11.64
N PRO A 61 -7.83 -8.23 11.76
CA PRO A 61 -8.25 -7.63 13.02
C PRO A 61 -9.55 -8.21 13.59
N VAL A 62 -9.66 -8.22 14.92
CA VAL A 62 -10.92 -8.55 15.62
C VAL A 62 -12.04 -7.59 15.21
N SER A 63 -11.75 -6.30 15.04
CA SER A 63 -12.67 -5.29 14.54
C SER A 63 -13.20 -5.64 13.14
N TYR A 64 -12.30 -5.91 12.19
CA TYR A 64 -12.67 -6.34 10.83
C TYR A 64 -13.55 -7.59 10.84
N LEU A 65 -13.15 -8.63 11.57
CA LEU A 65 -13.90 -9.88 11.68
C LEU A 65 -15.31 -9.67 12.28
N GLN A 66 -15.45 -8.76 13.26
CA GLN A 66 -16.74 -8.38 13.85
C GLN A 66 -17.63 -7.56 12.91
N GLY A 67 -17.13 -7.12 11.75
CA GLY A 67 -17.86 -6.27 10.80
C GLY A 67 -17.66 -4.77 11.03
N GLN A 68 -16.73 -4.36 11.89
CA GLN A 68 -16.36 -2.95 12.06
C GLN A 68 -15.53 -2.48 10.86
N GLY A 69 -15.51 -1.17 10.59
CA GLY A 69 -14.82 -0.60 9.44
C GLY A 69 -15.43 -0.95 8.07
N PRO A 70 -14.87 -0.44 6.96
CA PRO A 70 -15.30 -0.76 5.60
C PRO A 70 -15.18 -2.26 5.28
N SER A 71 -15.96 -2.77 4.33
CA SER A 71 -15.61 -4.03 3.64
C SER A 71 -14.46 -3.77 2.66
N VAL A 72 -13.81 -4.83 2.17
CA VAL A 72 -12.73 -4.70 1.18
C VAL A 72 -13.14 -3.89 -0.05
N GLU A 73 -14.37 -4.03 -0.57
CA GLU A 73 -14.85 -3.24 -1.72
C GLU A 73 -14.96 -1.75 -1.39
N LYS A 74 -15.45 -1.43 -0.18
CA LYS A 74 -15.56 -0.05 0.28
C LYS A 74 -14.17 0.54 0.56
N ALA A 75 -13.27 -0.22 1.17
CA ALA A 75 -11.88 0.17 1.40
C ALA A 75 -11.16 0.46 0.07
N LYS A 76 -11.29 -0.44 -0.92
CA LYS A 76 -10.81 -0.22 -2.30
C LYS A 76 -11.38 1.06 -2.92
N SER A 77 -12.67 1.31 -2.75
CA SER A 77 -13.33 2.53 -3.24
C SER A 77 -12.78 3.81 -2.57
N GLN A 78 -12.49 3.74 -1.27
CA GLN A 78 -11.86 4.83 -0.51
C GLN A 78 -10.39 5.03 -0.91
N ILE A 79 -9.63 3.96 -1.17
CA ILE A 79 -8.25 4.00 -1.67
C ILE A 79 -8.18 4.69 -3.05
N ILE A 80 -9.13 4.42 -3.96
CA ILE A 80 -9.23 5.15 -5.24
C ILE A 80 -9.52 6.64 -5.01
N SER A 81 -10.36 7.00 -4.03
CA SER A 81 -10.59 8.40 -3.68
C SER A 81 -9.34 9.08 -3.11
N ILE A 82 -8.53 8.39 -2.31
CA ILE A 82 -7.27 8.92 -1.76
C ILE A 82 -6.23 9.13 -2.86
N LEU A 83 -6.07 8.16 -3.78
CA LEU A 83 -5.22 8.30 -4.97
C LEU A 83 -5.61 9.53 -5.80
N HIS A 84 -6.91 9.66 -6.07
CA HIS A 84 -7.47 10.77 -6.82
C HIS A 84 -7.22 12.12 -6.15
N ASN A 85 -7.61 12.29 -4.89
CA ASN A 85 -7.42 13.54 -4.16
C ASN A 85 -5.94 13.92 -4.12
N ARG A 86 -5.04 13.00 -3.73
CA ARG A 86 -3.59 13.27 -3.59
C ARG A 86 -2.89 13.55 -4.93
N TYR A 87 -3.46 13.14 -6.05
CA TYR A 87 -3.02 13.58 -7.39
C TYR A 87 -3.37 15.05 -7.62
N PHE A 88 -4.64 15.44 -7.48
CA PHE A 88 -5.11 16.80 -7.77
C PHE A 88 -4.69 17.86 -6.73
N GLU A 89 -4.45 17.44 -5.48
CA GLU A 89 -3.81 18.27 -4.45
C GLU A 89 -2.35 18.64 -4.80
N GLY A 90 -1.73 17.97 -5.79
CA GLY A 90 -0.35 18.25 -6.22
C GLY A 90 0.72 17.89 -5.18
N TRP A 91 0.41 17.02 -4.22
CA TRP A 91 1.30 16.72 -3.10
C TRP A 91 2.37 15.67 -3.43
N GLY A 92 3.63 16.10 -3.36
CA GLY A 92 4.79 15.24 -3.60
C GLY A 92 4.89 14.75 -5.03
N MET A 93 5.41 13.54 -5.23
CA MET A 93 5.68 12.96 -6.55
C MET A 93 4.49 12.21 -7.16
N MET A 94 3.28 12.34 -6.60
CA MET A 94 2.12 11.55 -7.04
C MET A 94 1.78 11.79 -8.53
N VAL A 95 1.81 13.04 -8.98
CA VAL A 95 1.54 13.41 -10.39
C VAL A 95 2.58 12.82 -11.33
N ASP A 96 3.87 13.06 -11.05
CA ASP A 96 5.01 12.54 -11.84
C ASP A 96 4.96 11.01 -12.01
N GLU A 97 4.52 10.30 -10.97
CA GLU A 97 4.51 8.82 -10.94
C GLU A 97 3.26 8.22 -11.60
N VAL A 98 2.10 8.86 -11.44
CA VAL A 98 0.86 8.50 -12.15
C VAL A 98 1.03 8.76 -13.66
N ASP A 99 1.39 9.98 -14.05
CA ASP A 99 1.57 10.37 -15.45
C ASP A 99 2.74 9.61 -16.08
N GLY A 100 3.82 9.40 -15.31
CA GLY A 100 4.95 8.56 -15.68
C GLY A 100 4.55 7.12 -15.99
N PHE A 101 3.73 6.49 -15.13
CA PHE A 101 3.20 5.15 -15.34
C PHE A 101 2.27 5.08 -16.56
N LEU A 102 1.33 6.01 -16.69
CA LEU A 102 0.39 6.11 -17.80
C LEU A 102 1.13 6.23 -19.14
N LYS A 103 2.09 7.15 -19.22
CA LYS A 103 2.96 7.35 -20.39
C LYS A 103 3.81 6.11 -20.71
N ALA A 104 4.38 5.45 -19.70
CA ALA A 104 5.18 4.25 -19.88
C ALA A 104 4.34 3.02 -20.32
N THR A 105 3.04 3.02 -20.05
CA THR A 105 2.08 2.00 -20.51
C THR A 105 1.38 2.37 -21.83
N ASN A 106 1.84 3.43 -22.52
CA ASN A 106 1.25 4.00 -23.74
C ASN A 106 -0.19 4.52 -23.58
N THR A 107 -0.63 4.79 -22.35
CA THR A 107 -1.87 5.54 -22.10
C THR A 107 -1.65 7.00 -22.53
N LYS A 108 -2.62 7.57 -23.25
CA LYS A 108 -2.53 8.95 -23.78
C LYS A 108 -3.20 9.99 -22.89
N GLU A 109 -4.25 9.57 -22.20
CA GLU A 109 -5.07 10.38 -21.31
C GLU A 109 -4.45 10.39 -19.92
N THR A 110 -4.42 11.56 -19.31
CA THR A 110 -4.08 11.82 -17.91
C THR A 110 -5.35 12.07 -17.10
N PRO A 111 -5.31 12.01 -15.76
CA PRO A 111 -6.44 12.44 -14.93
C PRO A 111 -6.95 13.86 -15.25
N PHE A 112 -6.08 14.80 -15.62
CA PHE A 112 -6.48 16.17 -15.97
C PHE A 112 -7.38 16.24 -17.22
N ASP A 113 -7.23 15.33 -18.20
CA ASP A 113 -8.05 15.30 -19.42
C ASP A 113 -9.55 14.98 -19.18
N PHE A 114 -9.94 14.69 -17.93
CA PHE A 114 -11.34 14.45 -17.53
C PHE A 114 -12.10 15.71 -17.07
N TYR A 115 -11.41 16.86 -16.97
CA TYR A 115 -11.89 18.10 -16.37
C TYR A 115 -11.72 19.31 -17.31
N GLY A 116 -12.31 20.46 -16.94
CA GLY A 116 -12.10 21.74 -17.64
C GLY A 116 -10.83 22.48 -17.21
N ASP A 117 -10.27 23.31 -18.10
CA ASP A 117 -9.06 24.12 -17.83
C ASP A 117 -9.20 25.08 -16.61
N ASP A 118 -10.44 25.51 -16.31
CA ASP A 118 -10.79 26.40 -15.19
C ASP A 118 -11.32 25.64 -13.94
N GLU A 119 -11.32 24.30 -13.94
CA GLU A 119 -11.86 23.45 -12.87
C GLU A 119 -10.86 23.29 -11.72
N THR A 120 -11.32 23.25 -10.46
CA THR A 120 -10.43 23.37 -9.28
C THR A 120 -10.82 22.52 -8.07
N ASP A 121 -12.05 22.02 -8.04
CA ASP A 121 -12.58 21.04 -7.10
C ASP A 121 -12.34 19.59 -7.56
N TYR A 122 -12.23 19.37 -8.88
CA TYR A 122 -11.86 18.09 -9.51
C TYR A 122 -12.69 16.91 -8.99
N GLU A 123 -14.02 17.01 -8.94
CA GLU A 123 -14.85 15.98 -8.28
C GLU A 123 -14.59 14.55 -8.81
N LEU A 124 -14.60 13.56 -7.91
CA LEU A 124 -14.47 12.13 -8.27
C LEU A 124 -15.74 11.64 -9.00
N THR A 125 -15.86 11.96 -10.28
CA THR A 125 -16.96 11.52 -11.16
C THR A 125 -16.88 10.03 -11.49
N ASP A 126 -18.00 9.43 -11.94
CA ASP A 126 -18.00 8.02 -12.33
C ASP A 126 -17.13 7.74 -13.58
N LYS A 127 -16.90 8.75 -14.45
CA LYS A 127 -15.97 8.62 -15.58
C LYS A 127 -14.54 8.39 -15.08
N ILE A 128 -14.04 9.23 -14.18
CA ILE A 128 -12.67 9.10 -13.71
C ILE A 128 -12.51 7.91 -12.75
N LYS A 129 -13.56 7.49 -12.02
CA LYS A 129 -13.54 6.20 -11.30
C LYS A 129 -13.27 5.02 -12.23
N VAL A 130 -13.86 5.02 -13.44
CA VAL A 130 -13.57 3.97 -14.44
C VAL A 130 -12.10 4.04 -14.87
N PHE A 131 -11.56 5.23 -15.16
CA PHE A 131 -10.14 5.43 -15.50
C PHE A 131 -9.19 4.95 -14.39
N TRP A 132 -9.39 5.39 -13.14
CA TRP A 132 -8.57 4.95 -12.00
C TRP A 132 -8.62 3.42 -11.83
N ASN A 133 -9.78 2.79 -12.01
CA ASN A 133 -9.88 1.33 -11.92
C ASN A 133 -9.29 0.61 -13.14
N SER A 134 -9.39 1.15 -14.36
CA SER A 134 -8.81 0.51 -15.55
C SER A 134 -7.28 0.55 -15.58
N HIS A 135 -6.68 1.63 -15.06
CA HIS A 135 -5.21 1.80 -15.06
C HIS A 135 -4.53 1.38 -13.75
N PHE A 136 -5.19 1.53 -12.58
CA PHE A 136 -4.55 1.37 -11.27
C PHE A 136 -5.12 0.27 -10.37
N ALA A 137 -6.11 -0.52 -10.79
CA ALA A 137 -6.59 -1.66 -9.98
C ALA A 137 -5.51 -2.71 -9.65
N PHE A 138 -4.34 -2.68 -10.32
CA PHE A 138 -3.20 -3.54 -9.98
C PHE A 138 -2.67 -3.30 -8.56
N ILE A 139 -2.86 -2.11 -7.97
CA ILE A 139 -2.39 -1.80 -6.61
C ILE A 139 -3.01 -2.76 -5.58
N PHE A 140 -4.22 -3.26 -5.83
CA PHE A 140 -4.92 -4.19 -4.93
C PHE A 140 -4.37 -5.62 -4.95
N ASN A 141 -3.34 -5.90 -5.73
CA ASN A 141 -2.59 -7.17 -5.70
C ASN A 141 -1.33 -7.09 -4.80
N TYR A 142 -0.98 -5.90 -4.29
CA TYR A 142 0.19 -5.70 -3.45
C TYR A 142 -0.13 -5.99 -1.97
N PRO A 143 0.69 -6.79 -1.24
CA PRO A 143 0.43 -7.18 0.14
C PRO A 143 0.16 -6.01 1.09
N GLU A 144 0.86 -4.89 0.94
CA GLU A 144 0.70 -3.68 1.74
C GLU A 144 -0.64 -2.98 1.51
N ILE A 145 -1.21 -3.04 0.30
CA ILE A 145 -2.53 -2.49 -0.02
C ILE A 145 -3.64 -3.47 0.37
N ILE A 146 -3.39 -4.78 0.26
CA ILE A 146 -4.29 -5.83 0.76
C ILE A 146 -4.46 -5.71 2.28
N ASP A 147 -3.37 -5.46 3.01
CA ASP A 147 -3.43 -5.22 4.45
C ASP A 147 -4.26 -3.97 4.78
N ILE A 148 -4.03 -2.83 4.11
CA ILE A 148 -4.88 -1.63 4.25
C ILE A 148 -6.36 -1.93 3.96
N CYS A 149 -6.68 -2.77 2.97
CA CYS A 149 -8.09 -3.11 2.67
C CYS A 149 -8.81 -3.84 3.83
N VAL A 150 -8.05 -4.50 4.71
CA VAL A 150 -8.54 -5.27 5.88
C VAL A 150 -8.38 -4.47 7.18
N ASN A 151 -7.38 -3.60 7.26
CA ASN A 151 -6.98 -2.83 8.43
C ASN A 151 -7.31 -1.33 8.30
N PHE A 152 -8.18 -0.93 7.36
CA PHE A 152 -8.34 0.46 6.89
C PHE A 152 -8.38 1.52 8.00
N ASP A 153 -9.19 1.31 9.04
CA ASP A 153 -9.37 2.26 10.15
C ASP A 153 -8.12 2.42 11.06
N LEU A 154 -7.04 1.66 10.83
CA LEU A 154 -5.75 1.76 11.52
C LEU A 154 -4.74 2.66 10.81
N TYR A 155 -5.04 3.12 9.59
CA TYR A 155 -4.15 3.94 8.76
C TYR A 155 -4.72 5.34 8.53
N SER A 156 -3.87 6.35 8.59
CA SER A 156 -4.20 7.70 8.11
C SER A 156 -4.22 7.78 6.58
N GLU A 157 -4.94 8.75 6.01
CA GLU A 157 -4.97 8.95 4.56
C GLU A 157 -3.57 9.18 3.97
N ASP A 158 -2.67 9.80 4.72
CA ASP A 158 -1.29 10.08 4.27
C ASP A 158 -0.43 8.82 4.25
N GLU A 159 -0.59 7.91 5.22
CA GLU A 159 0.04 6.59 5.17
C GLU A 159 -0.50 5.76 4.01
N ILE A 160 -1.81 5.81 3.77
CA ILE A 160 -2.44 5.14 2.62
C ILE A 160 -1.89 5.73 1.31
N ALA A 161 -1.82 7.05 1.19
CA ALA A 161 -1.26 7.76 0.03
C ALA A 161 0.21 7.39 -0.21
N GLU A 162 1.04 7.34 0.84
CA GLU A 162 2.45 6.92 0.74
C GLU A 162 2.57 5.48 0.22
N ARG A 163 1.72 4.55 0.68
CA ARG A 163 1.72 3.15 0.20
C ARG A 163 1.25 3.05 -1.25
N ILE A 164 0.19 3.75 -1.65
CA ILE A 164 -0.26 3.81 -3.06
C ILE A 164 0.87 4.34 -3.95
N GLN A 165 1.47 5.47 -3.57
CA GLN A 165 2.57 6.12 -4.30
C GLN A 165 3.75 5.16 -4.46
N ASN A 166 4.22 4.55 -3.38
CA ASN A 166 5.32 3.57 -3.41
C ASN A 166 5.04 2.39 -4.36
N VAL A 167 3.79 1.92 -4.44
CA VAL A 167 3.37 0.85 -5.37
C VAL A 167 3.36 1.32 -6.82
N ILE A 168 2.80 2.49 -7.12
CA ILE A 168 2.76 3.07 -8.48
C ILE A 168 4.18 3.34 -9.00
N ARG A 169 5.03 4.00 -8.19
CA ARG A 169 6.46 4.18 -8.47
C ARG A 169 7.16 2.85 -8.79
N THR A 170 6.83 1.81 -8.04
CA THR A 170 7.43 0.48 -8.20
C THR A 170 7.05 -0.18 -9.53
N GLU A 171 5.80 -0.09 -10.00
CA GLU A 171 5.46 -0.58 -11.34
C GLU A 171 5.98 0.31 -12.47
N TRP A 172 5.99 1.64 -12.29
CA TRP A 172 6.54 2.58 -13.26
C TRP A 172 8.02 2.31 -13.56
N LEU A 173 8.84 2.18 -12.51
CA LEU A 173 10.27 1.91 -12.63
C LEU A 173 10.60 0.53 -13.22
N LYS A 174 9.63 -0.41 -13.30
CA LYS A 174 9.79 -1.67 -14.05
C LYS A 174 9.60 -1.49 -15.56
N GLN A 175 8.77 -0.53 -15.99
CA GLN A 175 8.55 -0.24 -17.41
C GLN A 175 9.75 0.50 -18.05
N LEU A 176 10.51 1.27 -17.26
CA LEU A 176 11.59 2.10 -17.78
C LEU A 176 12.82 1.29 -18.24
N PRO A 177 13.41 1.61 -19.42
CA PRO A 177 14.56 0.89 -19.95
C PRO A 177 15.82 1.16 -19.12
N LYS A 178 16.41 0.09 -18.58
CA LYS A 178 17.64 0.15 -17.77
C LYS A 178 18.85 0.48 -18.65
N SER A 179 19.13 1.77 -18.78
CA SER A 179 20.28 2.31 -19.52
C SER A 179 21.62 1.83 -18.96
N ASN A 180 22.70 1.95 -19.74
CA ASN A 180 24.03 1.58 -19.24
C ASN A 180 24.48 2.49 -18.07
N ALA A 181 24.09 3.77 -18.08
CA ALA A 181 24.28 4.67 -16.95
C ALA A 181 23.54 4.19 -15.69
N TRP A 182 22.28 3.76 -15.83
CA TRP A 182 21.52 3.17 -14.71
C TRP A 182 22.20 1.91 -14.16
N LYS A 183 22.72 1.02 -15.02
CA LYS A 183 23.44 -0.19 -14.59
C LYS A 183 24.69 0.16 -13.78
N ILE A 184 25.48 1.14 -14.23
CA ILE A 184 26.69 1.62 -13.54
C ILE A 184 26.31 2.25 -12.19
N PHE A 185 25.32 3.14 -12.17
CA PHE A 185 24.80 3.76 -10.94
C PHE A 185 24.33 2.70 -9.94
N ASN A 186 23.47 1.78 -10.37
CA ASN A 186 22.87 0.77 -9.50
C ASN A 186 23.91 -0.22 -8.94
N ALA A 187 24.83 -0.69 -9.78
CA ALA A 187 25.83 -1.68 -9.38
C ALA A 187 26.98 -1.12 -8.54
N LYS A 188 27.34 0.16 -8.70
CA LYS A 188 28.53 0.76 -8.07
C LYS A 188 28.22 1.86 -7.05
N TYR A 189 27.14 2.62 -7.20
CA TYR A 189 26.96 3.89 -6.48
C TYR A 189 25.72 3.96 -5.57
N SER A 190 24.63 3.26 -5.89
CA SER A 190 23.37 3.32 -5.14
C SER A 190 23.54 3.08 -3.63
N ASP A 191 24.14 1.94 -3.25
CA ASP A 191 24.43 1.59 -1.85
C ASP A 191 25.40 2.58 -1.16
N GLN A 192 26.37 3.11 -1.89
CA GLN A 192 27.33 4.09 -1.34
C GLN A 192 26.64 5.42 -1.02
N LEU A 193 25.73 5.89 -1.89
CA LEU A 193 24.99 7.14 -1.68
C LEU A 193 24.05 7.03 -0.48
N VAL A 194 23.25 5.97 -0.39
CA VAL A 194 22.35 5.73 0.76
C VAL A 194 23.13 5.70 2.08
N LYS A 195 24.26 4.99 2.13
CA LYS A 195 25.11 4.94 3.34
C LYS A 195 25.74 6.30 3.67
N ALA A 196 26.14 7.06 2.67
CA ALA A 196 26.74 8.38 2.87
C ALA A 196 25.70 9.44 3.29
N GLU A 197 24.47 9.37 2.79
CA GLU A 197 23.35 10.22 3.22
C GLU A 197 22.94 9.93 4.68
N ILE A 198 22.85 8.66 5.07
CA ILE A 198 22.61 8.25 6.46
C ILE A 198 23.75 8.75 7.36
N SER A 199 25.00 8.60 6.92
CA SER A 199 26.18 9.08 7.66
C SER A 199 26.18 10.60 7.83
N LEU A 200 25.79 11.35 6.79
CA LEU A 200 25.66 12.81 6.85
C LEU A 200 24.53 13.24 7.80
N ASN A 201 23.36 12.59 7.74
CA ASN A 201 22.25 12.85 8.66
C ASN A 201 22.64 12.60 10.13
N LEU A 202 23.35 11.50 10.41
CA LEU A 202 23.85 11.20 11.75
C LEU A 202 24.91 12.22 12.21
N ALA A 203 25.86 12.58 11.36
CA ALA A 203 26.89 13.55 11.67
C ALA A 203 26.30 14.96 11.96
N VAL A 204 25.29 15.38 11.21
CA VAL A 204 24.60 16.67 11.41
C VAL A 204 23.76 16.68 12.70
N ARG A 205 23.15 15.55 13.07
CA ARG A 205 22.30 15.46 14.27
C ARG A 205 23.07 15.23 15.57
N LEU A 206 24.19 14.50 15.54
CA LEU A 206 24.87 13.96 16.73
C LEU A 206 26.39 14.20 16.76
N GLY A 207 26.99 14.62 15.64
CA GLY A 207 28.44 14.72 15.48
C GLY A 207 29.04 16.09 15.78
N THR A 208 30.36 16.18 15.71
CA THR A 208 31.09 17.45 15.76
C THR A 208 31.16 18.12 14.38
N LYS A 209 31.62 19.38 14.34
CA LYS A 209 31.94 20.08 13.08
C LYS A 209 32.97 19.32 12.22
N SER A 210 33.81 18.47 12.82
CA SER A 210 34.77 17.62 12.09
C SER A 210 34.04 16.49 11.37
N ASP A 211 33.09 15.84 12.07
CA ASP A 211 32.35 14.69 11.54
C ASP A 211 31.41 15.10 10.41
N VAL A 212 30.74 16.24 10.54
CA VAL A 212 29.94 16.85 9.46
C VAL A 212 30.80 17.12 8.23
N LYS A 213 31.99 17.73 8.41
CA LYS A 213 32.92 17.99 7.30
C LYS A 213 33.36 16.69 6.62
N ASN A 214 33.73 15.67 7.40
CA ASN A 214 34.17 14.38 6.88
C ASN A 214 33.05 13.66 6.11
N ALA A 215 31.81 13.71 6.60
CA ALA A 215 30.65 13.14 5.93
C ALA A 215 30.36 13.84 4.58
N ILE A 216 30.37 15.18 4.56
CA ILE A 216 30.22 15.97 3.33
C ILE A 216 31.31 15.62 2.32
N THR A 217 32.60 15.65 2.72
CA THR A 217 33.72 15.32 1.83
C THR A 217 33.65 13.89 1.28
N ASN A 218 33.10 12.94 2.04
CA ASN A 218 32.86 11.59 1.52
C ASN A 218 31.69 11.56 0.51
N TYR A 219 30.60 12.27 0.77
CA TYR A 219 29.45 12.39 -0.14
C TYR A 219 29.88 13.04 -1.47
N GLU A 220 30.61 14.15 -1.42
CA GLU A 220 31.22 14.83 -2.58
C GLU A 220 32.14 13.90 -3.36
N LYS A 221 32.97 13.10 -2.69
CA LYS A 221 33.85 12.11 -3.34
C LYS A 221 33.06 11.04 -4.10
N ILE A 222 31.94 10.57 -3.55
CA ILE A 222 31.06 9.59 -4.22
C ILE A 222 30.41 10.23 -5.45
N LEU A 223 29.88 11.45 -5.34
CA LEU A 223 29.29 12.19 -6.46
C LEU A 223 30.31 12.50 -7.59
N ASN A 224 31.54 12.89 -7.25
CA ASN A 224 32.59 13.15 -8.23
C ASN A 224 33.06 11.87 -8.96
N ASN A 225 33.04 10.72 -8.26
CA ASN A 225 33.29 9.42 -8.89
C ASN A 225 32.13 9.00 -9.80
N LEU A 226 30.89 9.17 -9.33
CA LEU A 226 29.69 8.89 -10.12
C LEU A 226 29.65 9.71 -11.41
N LYS A 227 29.90 11.02 -11.32
CA LYS A 227 29.94 11.92 -12.49
C LYS A 227 30.90 11.41 -13.55
N ARG A 228 32.15 11.11 -13.16
CA ARG A 228 33.24 10.63 -14.03
C ARG A 228 33.01 9.24 -14.65
N ASP A 229 32.13 8.44 -14.05
CA ASP A 229 31.76 7.12 -14.56
C ASP A 229 30.51 7.16 -15.46
N LEU A 230 29.78 8.29 -15.50
CA LEU A 230 28.53 8.47 -16.26
C LEU A 230 28.60 9.53 -17.38
N ILE A 231 29.56 10.46 -17.31
CA ILE A 231 29.71 11.64 -18.18
C ILE A 231 31.19 11.85 -18.52
#